data_AF-A0A0M9Z2R6-F1
#
_entry.id   AF-A0A0M9Z2R6-F1
#
_cell.length_a   1.000
_cell.length_b   1.000
_cell.length_c   1.000
_cell.angle_alpha   90.00
_cell.angle_beta   90.00
_cell.angle_gamma   90.00
#
_symmetry.space_group_name_H-M   'P 1'
#
loop_
_entity.id
_entity.type
_entity.pdbx_description
1 polymer ?
#
loop_
_entity_poly.entity_id
_entity_poly.type
_entity_poly.pdbx_seq_one_letter_code
_entity_poly.pdbx_strand_id
1 'polypeptide(L)'
;MVHGGDGDPRHDALRARPPQGCVVDESEGCFTLRCERPGGRLLDAVAATCAEIRDEHGLLMSGLGADGPGDRGALNVGRLLLMAADRGPHVGYSMDDLARFLRTAGGADDAGT
;
A
#
# COMPACT_ATOMS: atom_id res chain seq x y z
N MET A 1 8.16 -3.02 -0.07
CA MET A 1 7.83 -4.07 -1.05
C MET A 1 6.34 -4.31 -0.95
N VAL A 2 5.62 -4.27 -2.05
CA VAL A 2 4.17 -4.49 -2.08
C VAL A 2 3.90 -5.58 -3.11
N HIS A 3 3.24 -6.66 -2.70
CA HIS A 3 2.96 -7.82 -3.56
C HIS A 3 1.62 -7.61 -4.29
N GLY A 4 1.64 -7.58 -5.62
CA GLY A 4 0.45 -7.62 -6.47
C GLY A 4 0.17 -9.04 -6.92
N GLY A 5 -1.11 -9.45 -6.93
CA GLY A 5 -1.52 -10.81 -7.28
C GLY A 5 -1.41 -11.06 -8.79
N ASP A 6 -0.74 -12.15 -9.17
CA ASP A 6 -0.63 -12.54 -10.58
C ASP A 6 -1.99 -12.99 -11.13
N GLY A 7 -2.47 -12.31 -12.18
CA GLY A 7 -3.65 -12.70 -12.97
C GLY A 7 -4.83 -11.73 -13.00
N ASP A 8 -4.79 -10.61 -12.27
CA ASP A 8 -5.80 -9.55 -12.39
C ASP A 8 -5.43 -8.58 -13.53
N PRO A 9 -6.30 -8.34 -14.53
CA PRO A 9 -6.02 -7.44 -15.66
C PRO A 9 -5.68 -6.00 -15.24
N ARG A 10 -6.05 -5.57 -14.03
CA ARG A 10 -5.62 -4.29 -13.48
C ARG A 10 -4.12 -4.26 -13.17
N HIS A 11 -3.53 -5.40 -12.78
CA HIS A 11 -2.09 -5.52 -12.59
C HIS A 11 -1.37 -5.49 -13.95
N ASP A 12 -1.96 -6.04 -15.01
CA ASP A 12 -1.41 -5.90 -16.37
C ASP A 12 -1.42 -4.45 -16.84
N ALA A 13 -2.49 -3.71 -16.55
CA ALA A 13 -2.57 -2.27 -16.85
C ALA A 13 -1.50 -1.47 -16.07
N LEU A 14 -1.26 -1.81 -14.81
CA LEU A 14 -0.22 -1.21 -13.98
C LEU A 14 1.20 -1.57 -14.47
N ARG A 15 1.42 -2.81 -14.93
CA ARG A 15 2.67 -3.24 -15.56
C ARG A 15 2.94 -2.46 -16.84
N ALA A 16 1.91 -2.23 -17.66
CA ALA A 16 2.04 -1.52 -18.94
C ALA A 16 2.26 -0.01 -18.75
N ARG A 17 1.72 0.58 -17.68
CA ARG A 17 1.78 2.02 -17.39
C ARG A 17 2.04 2.24 -15.90
N PRO A 18 3.28 2.06 -15.42
CA PRO A 18 3.60 2.30 -14.02
C PRO A 18 3.52 3.80 -13.67
N PRO A 19 3.25 4.14 -12.39
CA PRO A 19 3.31 5.49 -11.86
C PRO A 19 4.62 6.20 -12.19
N GLN A 20 4.59 7.54 -12.24
CA GLN A 20 5.79 8.30 -12.56
C GLN A 20 6.91 8.05 -11.53
N GLY A 21 8.10 7.72 -12.04
CA GLY A 21 9.27 7.42 -11.21
C GLY A 21 9.28 5.98 -10.65
N CYS A 22 8.33 5.14 -11.06
CA CYS A 22 8.32 3.72 -10.75
C CYS A 22 8.68 2.89 -11.99
N VAL A 23 9.44 1.82 -11.76
CA VAL A 23 9.73 0.78 -12.75
C VAL A 23 9.24 -0.57 -12.24
N VAL A 24 8.80 -1.42 -13.16
CA VAL A 24 8.45 -2.80 -12.86
C VAL A 24 9.73 -3.60 -12.61
N ASP A 25 9.75 -4.36 -11.53
CA ASP A 25 10.83 -5.27 -11.16
C ASP A 25 10.23 -6.66 -10.86
N GLU A 26 10.73 -7.68 -11.57
CA GLU A 26 10.28 -9.08 -11.48
C GLU A 26 11.40 -10.03 -11.04
N SER A 27 12.53 -9.48 -10.54
CA SER A 27 13.72 -10.25 -10.21
C SER A 27 13.50 -11.37 -9.18
N GLU A 28 12.47 -11.24 -8.34
CA GLU A 28 12.08 -12.20 -7.30
C GLU A 28 10.89 -13.09 -7.70
N GLY A 29 10.55 -13.15 -9.00
CA GLY A 29 9.44 -13.98 -9.50
C GLY A 29 8.05 -13.49 -9.08
N CYS A 30 7.96 -12.30 -8.49
CA CYS A 30 6.72 -11.62 -8.13
C CYS A 30 6.71 -10.23 -8.77
N PHE A 31 5.52 -9.74 -9.13
CA PHE A 31 5.35 -8.34 -9.53
C PHE A 31 5.73 -7.39 -8.39
N THR A 32 6.73 -6.54 -8.62
CA THR A 32 7.08 -5.45 -7.71
C THR A 32 7.27 -4.14 -8.46
N LEU A 33 7.07 -3.03 -7.74
CA LEU A 33 7.39 -1.69 -8.22
C LEU A 33 8.58 -1.14 -7.44
N ARG A 34 9.61 -0.72 -8.16
CA ARG A 34 10.73 0.02 -7.61
C ARG A 34 10.56 1.49 -7.98
N CYS A 35 10.38 2.35 -6.98
CA CYS A 35 10.10 3.76 -7.18
C CYS A 35 11.21 4.65 -6.63
N GLU A 36 11.64 5.62 -7.43
CA GLU A 36 12.49 6.73 -7.04
C GLU A 36 11.73 8.04 -7.28
N ARG A 37 11.30 8.70 -6.19
CA ARG A 37 10.50 9.92 -6.23
C ARG A 37 11.01 10.93 -5.21
N PRO A 38 10.96 12.24 -5.51
CA PRO A 38 11.27 13.26 -4.52
C PRO A 38 10.21 13.26 -3.41
N GLY A 39 10.64 13.31 -2.16
CA GLY A 39 9.73 13.32 -1.01
C GLY A 39 10.45 13.58 0.31
N GLY A 40 9.74 14.16 1.28
CA GLY A 40 10.30 14.46 2.61
C GLY A 40 10.47 13.22 3.48
N ARG A 41 9.51 12.29 3.44
CA ARG A 41 9.54 11.02 4.18
C ARG A 41 9.08 9.87 3.32
N LEU A 42 9.64 8.69 3.57
CA LEU A 42 9.37 7.48 2.79
C LEU A 42 7.88 7.11 2.80
N LEU A 43 7.22 7.13 3.96
CA LEU A 43 5.80 6.78 4.05
C LEU A 43 4.91 7.78 3.30
N ASP A 44 5.27 9.07 3.26
CA ASP A 44 4.52 10.06 2.49
C ASP A 44 4.62 9.77 0.97
N ALA A 45 5.82 9.42 0.49
CA ALA A 45 6.05 9.04 -0.91
C ALA A 45 5.34 7.73 -1.30
N VAL A 46 5.37 6.73 -0.41
CA VAL A 46 4.64 5.46 -0.61
C VAL A 46 3.15 5.71 -0.64
N ALA A 47 2.61 6.51 0.29
CA ALA A 47 1.18 6.78 0.35
C ALA A 47 0.67 7.50 -0.90
N ALA A 48 1.42 8.50 -1.40
CA ALA A 48 1.10 9.17 -2.65
C ALA A 48 1.11 8.21 -3.85
N THR A 49 2.07 7.29 -3.90
CA THR A 49 2.15 6.27 -4.95
C THR A 49 0.98 5.28 -4.88
N CYS A 50 0.60 4.84 -3.68
CA CYS A 50 -0.58 3.99 -3.51
C CYS A 50 -1.88 4.71 -3.90
N ALA A 51 -1.98 6.01 -3.61
CA ALA A 51 -3.12 6.83 -4.03
C ALA A 51 -3.20 6.92 -5.56
N GLU A 52 -2.08 7.23 -6.24
CA GLU A 52 -1.98 7.26 -7.71
C GLU A 52 -2.39 5.90 -8.32
N ILE A 53 -1.89 4.79 -7.77
CA ILE A 53 -2.24 3.45 -8.25
C ILE A 53 -3.73 3.15 -8.05
N ARG A 54 -4.30 3.52 -6.91
CA ARG A 54 -5.73 3.32 -6.63
C ARG A 54 -6.58 4.15 -7.60
N ASP A 55 -6.23 5.42 -7.79
CA ASP A 55 -7.03 6.36 -8.58
C ASP A 55 -6.92 6.05 -10.08
N GLU A 56 -5.75 5.61 -10.58
CA GLU A 56 -5.53 5.31 -12.01
C GLU A 56 -5.86 3.86 -12.40
N HIS A 57 -5.66 2.89 -11.50
CA HIS A 57 -5.77 1.46 -11.82
C HIS A 57 -6.83 0.74 -10.99
N GLY A 58 -7.48 1.39 -10.01
CA GLY A 58 -8.48 0.76 -9.15
C GLY A 58 -7.91 -0.37 -8.29
N LEU A 59 -6.61 -0.31 -8.00
CA LEU A 59 -5.89 -1.30 -7.21
C LEU A 59 -5.54 -0.74 -5.83
N LEU A 60 -5.92 -1.47 -4.79
CA LEU A 60 -5.40 -1.23 -3.46
C LEU A 60 -4.15 -2.10 -3.28
N MET A 61 -3.01 -1.46 -3.06
CA MET A 61 -1.72 -2.13 -2.84
C MET A 61 -1.65 -2.69 -1.40
N SER A 62 -2.61 -3.55 -1.03
CA SER A 62 -2.88 -4.01 0.34
C SER A 62 -2.28 -5.36 0.69
N GLY A 63 -1.24 -5.82 -0.02
CA GLY A 63 -0.63 -7.15 0.15
C GLY A 63 -0.08 -7.45 1.56
N LEU A 64 -0.99 -7.73 2.49
CA LEU A 64 -0.83 -8.31 3.81
C LEU A 64 -2.02 -9.24 3.99
N GLY A 65 -1.75 -10.55 4.07
CA GLY A 65 -2.75 -11.63 4.05
C GLY A 65 -3.85 -11.48 5.11
N ALA A 66 -4.90 -10.73 4.76
CA ALA A 66 -6.19 -10.75 5.41
C ALA A 66 -7.07 -11.81 4.71
N ASP A 67 -6.56 -13.04 4.65
CA ASP A 67 -7.35 -14.16 4.16
C ASP A 67 -8.33 -14.58 5.27
N GLY A 68 -9.50 -13.96 5.27
CA GLY A 68 -10.64 -14.45 6.04
C GLY A 68 -11.62 -13.34 6.48
N PRO A 69 -12.92 -13.45 6.15
CA PRO A 69 -13.93 -12.55 6.69
C PRO A 69 -14.09 -12.70 8.21
N GLY A 70 -14.69 -11.68 8.85
CA GLY A 70 -15.09 -11.72 10.26
C GLY A 70 -13.95 -11.49 11.26
N ASP A 71 -14.11 -12.02 12.47
CA ASP A 71 -13.26 -11.73 13.64
C ASP A 71 -11.77 -12.03 13.40
N ARG A 72 -11.47 -13.04 12.57
CA ARG A 72 -10.09 -13.40 12.27
C ARG A 72 -9.38 -12.34 11.43
N GLY A 73 -10.08 -11.75 10.46
CA GLY A 73 -9.58 -10.62 9.67
C GLY A 73 -9.37 -9.39 10.55
N ALA A 74 -10.34 -9.07 11.42
CA ALA A 74 -10.24 -7.93 12.34
C ALA A 74 -9.05 -8.06 13.31
N LEU A 75 -8.81 -9.25 13.88
CA LEU A 75 -7.65 -9.50 14.73
C LEU A 75 -6.32 -9.32 14.00
N ASN A 76 -6.25 -9.71 12.73
CA ASN A 76 -5.04 -9.50 11.91
C ASN A 76 -4.77 -8.02 11.67
N VAL A 77 -5.80 -7.25 11.29
CA VAL A 77 -5.70 -5.78 11.12
C VAL A 77 -5.26 -5.12 12.43
N GLY A 78 -5.89 -5.47 13.55
CA GLY A 78 -5.52 -4.96 14.87
C GLY A 78 -4.05 -5.25 15.22
N ARG A 79 -3.58 -6.48 14.94
CA ARG A 79 -2.18 -6.85 15.15
C ARG A 79 -1.22 -6.00 14.31
N LEU A 80 -1.53 -5.78 13.03
CA LEU A 80 -0.70 -4.96 12.14
C LEU A 80 -0.62 -3.51 12.62
N LEU A 81 -1.75 -2.93 13.02
CA LEU A 81 -1.82 -1.57 13.56
C LEU A 81 -1.02 -1.42 14.86
N LEU A 82 -1.13 -2.38 15.79
CA LEU A 82 -0.35 -2.38 17.03
C LEU A 82 1.15 -2.49 16.76
N MET A 83 1.57 -3.34 15.81
CA MET A 83 2.97 -3.45 15.42
C MET A 83 3.49 -2.16 14.77
N ALA A 84 2.66 -1.48 13.98
CA ALA A 84 3.00 -0.20 13.38
C ALA A 84 3.11 0.91 14.44
N ALA A 85 2.18 0.96 15.39
CA ALA A 85 2.20 1.93 16.49
C ALA A 85 3.40 1.74 17.42
N ASP A 86 3.80 0.49 17.68
CA ASP A 86 4.98 0.16 18.48
C ASP A 86 6.29 0.51 17.74
N ARG A 87 6.41 0.15 16.45
CA ARG A 87 7.66 0.31 15.70
C ARG A 87 7.84 1.68 15.04
N GLY A 88 6.76 2.34 14.65
CA GLY A 88 6.78 3.63 13.95
C GLY A 88 7.61 4.70 14.66
N PRO A 89 7.43 4.92 15.97
CA PRO A 89 8.23 5.89 16.73
C PRO A 89 9.73 5.62 16.71
N HIS A 90 10.14 4.35 16.68
CA HIS A 90 11.55 3.95 16.64
C HIS A 90 12.25 4.36 15.33
N VAL A 91 11.50 4.65 14.27
CA VAL A 91 12.03 5.10 12.97
C VAL A 91 11.52 6.50 12.60
N GLY A 92 11.03 7.26 13.57
CA GLY A 92 10.70 8.68 13.43
C GLY A 92 9.29 9.00 12.92
N TYR A 93 8.35 8.05 12.95
CA TYR A 93 6.95 8.30 12.62
C TYR A 93 6.09 8.39 13.86
N SER A 94 5.34 9.50 13.97
CA SER A 94 4.31 9.67 14.99
C SER A 94 3.03 8.91 14.64
N MET A 95 2.13 8.74 15.61
CA MET A 95 0.79 8.18 15.36
C MET A 95 0.02 9.00 14.31
N ASP A 96 0.19 10.32 14.28
CA ASP A 96 -0.45 11.19 13.29
C ASP A 96 0.10 10.94 11.88
N ASP A 97 1.38 10.62 11.75
CA ASP A 97 1.98 10.24 10.47
C ASP A 97 1.44 8.89 9.98
N LEU A 98 1.31 7.90 10.88
CA LEU A 98 0.71 6.61 10.56
C LEU A 98 -0.76 6.76 10.15
N ALA A 99 -1.54 7.57 10.88
CA ALA A 99 -2.93 7.84 10.54
C ALA A 99 -3.06 8.60 9.21
N ARG A 100 -2.12 9.50 8.89
CA ARG A 100 -2.07 10.19 7.59
C ARG A 100 -1.74 9.24 6.45
N PHE A 101 -0.80 8.32 6.67
CA PHE A 101 -0.46 7.27 5.70
C PHE A 101 -1.70 6.45 5.34
N LEU A 102 -2.44 5.94 6.35
CA LEU A 102 -3.62 5.12 6.13
C LEU A 102 -4.69 5.85 5.31
N ARG A 103 -5.00 7.11 5.64
CA ARG A 103 -5.98 7.92 4.90
C ARG A 103 -5.58 8.18 3.45
N THR A 104 -4.29 8.40 3.20
CA THR A 104 -3.80 8.74 1.87
C THR A 104 -3.69 7.49 0.98
N ALA A 105 -3.07 6.44 1.51
CA ALA A 105 -2.86 5.18 0.78
C ALA A 105 -4.15 4.35 0.65
N GLY A 106 -4.94 4.26 1.71
CA GLY A 106 -6.20 3.51 1.74
C GLY A 106 -7.33 4.18 0.97
N GLY A 107 -7.32 5.51 0.90
CA GLY A 107 -8.45 6.31 0.43
C GLY A 107 -9.38 6.65 1.60
N ALA A 108 -10.27 7.61 1.40
CA ALA A 108 -11.42 7.72 2.31
C ALA A 108 -12.27 6.47 2.13
N ASP A 109 -12.90 5.98 3.21
CA ASP A 109 -13.89 4.93 3.10
C ASP A 109 -14.96 5.36 2.08
N ASP A 110 -14.95 4.80 0.88
CA ASP A 110 -16.18 4.64 0.11
C ASP A 110 -16.95 3.53 0.81
N ALA A 111 -17.45 3.85 2.00
CA ALA A 111 -18.49 3.08 2.64
C ALA A 111 -19.70 3.15 1.70
N GLY A 112 -19.83 2.13 0.86
CA GLY A 112 -20.94 1.96 -0.06
C GLY A 112 -22.26 2.26 0.65
N THR A 113 -23.00 3.20 0.09
CA THR A 113 -24.44 3.33 0.30
C THR A 113 -25.16 2.28 -0.53
#